data_AF-A0A3L7YD09-F1
#
_entry.id   AF-A0A3L7YD09-F1
#
_cell.length_a   1.000
_cell.length_b   1.000
_cell.length_c   1.000
_cell.angle_alpha   90.00
_cell.angle_beta   90.00
_cell.angle_gamma   90.00
#
_symmetry.space_group_name_H-M   'P 1'
#
loop_
_entity.id
_entity.type
_entity.pdbx_description
1 polymer ?
#
loop_
_entity_poly.entity_id
_entity_poly.type
_entity_poly.pdbx_seq_one_letter_code
_entity_poly.pdbx_strand_id
1 'polypeptide(L)'
;MIRRWYLYAVSGITLQAVTWAVIGLLRGLLAGAGAALPQSTSLQLSVVLIGLPIFGLHWRWVQREAGAAELALRNEARPVYVHVMLLAFVVPWLFSAFWLIEAGLQQLPNTTSASLFPDATAGESVVALLVLTGMLWYFNAQRLHLAAQFADDVFFCGVQRLAALLLAFLSFSVALSASASLLGWLLFELSPQPAGVMFAALPSGEVAALLTGMSAWLLAWRFAQRQFAGGAIAELQSVVRKLYLYVLLFAGMLTTITNLALVLGGALRALLGLPAAGDWQPLAAAVIVFGFVWAYHAAVLRADGVQAQVAGGQLMVRHLYLYLTAALGLGAVLVGLGGLLTVLIRWPYESDQREPLGGVGAWRSAGGFGRPADRAHSLAIRK
;
A
#
# COMPACT_ATOMS: atom_id res chain seq x y z
N MET A 1 -16.22 -23.11 -22.35
CA MET A 1 -15.59 -22.33 -21.26
C MET A 1 -14.62 -21.28 -21.79
N ILE A 2 -13.59 -21.64 -22.58
CA ILE A 2 -12.57 -20.70 -23.11
C ILE A 2 -13.17 -19.49 -23.85
N ARG A 3 -14.14 -19.72 -24.75
CA ARG A 3 -14.83 -18.65 -25.49
C ARG A 3 -15.42 -17.57 -24.57
N ARG A 4 -16.01 -17.95 -23.43
CA ARG A 4 -16.62 -16.98 -22.49
C ARG A 4 -15.57 -16.12 -21.81
N TRP A 5 -14.52 -16.76 -21.29
CA TRP A 5 -13.40 -16.06 -20.69
C TRP A 5 -12.75 -15.08 -21.68
N TYR A 6 -12.62 -15.49 -22.94
CA TYR A 6 -12.19 -14.60 -24.02
C TYR A 6 -13.12 -13.38 -24.18
N LEU A 7 -14.44 -13.59 -24.29
CA LEU A 7 -15.39 -12.47 -24.44
C LEU A 7 -15.36 -11.50 -23.24
N TYR A 8 -15.28 -12.01 -22.02
CA TYR A 8 -15.14 -11.18 -20.81
C TYR A 8 -13.80 -10.45 -20.75
N ALA A 9 -12.70 -11.12 -21.10
CA ALA A 9 -11.37 -10.49 -21.12
C ALA A 9 -11.31 -9.35 -22.14
N VAL A 10 -11.76 -9.60 -23.38
CA VAL A 10 -11.76 -8.58 -24.44
C VAL A 10 -12.67 -7.41 -24.08
N SER A 11 -13.88 -7.68 -23.59
CA SER A 11 -14.79 -6.60 -23.15
C SER A 11 -14.22 -5.82 -21.97
N GLY A 12 -13.54 -6.46 -21.02
CA GLY A 12 -12.90 -5.79 -19.89
C GLY A 12 -11.76 -4.87 -20.32
N ILE A 13 -10.82 -5.39 -21.12
CA ILE A 13 -9.66 -4.65 -21.61
C ILE A 13 -10.10 -3.45 -22.47
N THR A 14 -11.04 -3.67 -23.38
CA THR A 14 -11.55 -2.60 -24.26
C THR A 14 -12.31 -1.53 -23.48
N LEU A 15 -13.10 -1.91 -22.47
CA LEU A 15 -13.78 -0.95 -21.61
C LEU A 15 -12.80 -0.14 -20.75
N GLN A 16 -11.75 -0.76 -20.22
CA GLN A 16 -10.70 -0.05 -19.50
C GLN A 16 -10.02 0.98 -20.40
N ALA A 17 -9.59 0.58 -21.60
CA ALA A 17 -8.94 1.47 -22.56
C ALA A 17 -9.84 2.66 -22.95
N VAL A 18 -11.12 2.40 -23.25
CA VAL A 18 -12.10 3.44 -23.57
C VAL A 18 -12.32 4.38 -22.38
N THR A 19 -12.42 3.86 -21.16
CA THR A 19 -12.63 4.68 -19.96
C THR A 19 -11.46 5.64 -19.75
N TRP A 20 -10.22 5.17 -19.85
CA TRP A 20 -9.03 6.01 -19.75
C TRP A 20 -8.94 7.04 -20.89
N ALA A 21 -9.29 6.66 -22.11
CA ALA A 21 -9.33 7.58 -23.23
C ALA A 21 -10.38 8.68 -23.04
N VAL A 22 -11.58 8.33 -22.56
CA VAL A 22 -12.63 9.30 -22.23
C VAL A 22 -12.19 10.26 -21.12
N ILE A 23 -11.58 9.76 -20.03
CA ILE A 23 -11.03 10.60 -18.97
C ILE A 23 -10.00 11.57 -19.53
N GLY A 24 -9.09 11.08 -20.37
CA GLY A 24 -8.07 11.88 -21.03
C GLY A 24 -8.67 12.99 -21.91
N LEU A 25 -9.70 12.67 -22.71
CA LEU A 25 -10.35 13.65 -23.59
C LEU A 25 -11.05 14.73 -22.78
N LEU A 26 -11.79 14.34 -21.74
CA LEU A 26 -12.49 15.28 -20.88
C LEU A 26 -11.51 16.21 -20.15
N ARG A 27 -10.37 15.69 -19.69
CA ARG A 27 -9.29 16.51 -19.12
C ARG A 27 -8.73 17.50 -20.13
N GLY A 28 -8.43 17.04 -21.35
CA GLY A 28 -7.92 17.88 -22.44
C GLY A 28 -8.91 18.99 -22.83
N LEU A 29 -10.21 18.68 -22.88
CA LEU A 29 -11.26 19.66 -23.16
C LEU A 29 -11.37 20.74 -22.07
N LEU A 30 -11.25 20.37 -20.79
CA LEU A 30 -11.29 21.33 -19.69
C LEU A 30 -10.03 22.20 -19.62
N ALA A 31 -8.86 21.63 -19.95
CA ALA A 31 -7.60 22.38 -19.99
C ALA A 31 -7.48 23.28 -21.23
N GLY A 32 -8.12 22.90 -22.33
CA GLY A 32 -7.93 23.47 -23.68
C GLY A 32 -8.87 24.61 -24.09
N ALA A 33 -9.53 25.31 -23.17
CA ALA A 33 -10.41 26.45 -23.49
C ALA A 33 -9.66 27.71 -24.03
N GLY A 34 -8.54 27.53 -24.73
CA GLY A 34 -7.70 28.59 -25.33
C GLY A 34 -6.35 28.15 -25.89
N ALA A 35 -5.99 26.85 -25.89
CA ALA A 35 -4.67 26.34 -26.30
C ALA A 35 -4.78 25.20 -27.32
N ALA A 36 -3.71 24.97 -28.11
CA ALA A 36 -3.64 23.86 -29.06
C ALA A 36 -3.84 22.51 -28.36
N LEU A 37 -4.67 21.64 -28.96
CA LEU A 37 -4.96 20.32 -28.40
C LEU A 37 -3.66 19.49 -28.27
N PRO A 38 -3.37 18.91 -27.09
CA PRO A 38 -2.23 18.03 -26.91
C PRO A 38 -2.26 16.85 -27.90
N GLN A 39 -1.09 16.38 -28.35
CA GLN A 39 -0.96 15.23 -29.27
C GLN A 39 -1.67 13.96 -28.74
N SER A 40 -1.80 13.82 -27.42
CA SER A 40 -2.54 12.75 -26.76
C SER A 40 -4.03 12.70 -27.10
N THR A 41 -4.64 13.83 -27.51
CA THR A 41 -6.07 13.92 -27.86
C THR A 41 -6.41 13.05 -29.07
N SER A 42 -5.52 13.01 -30.08
CA SER A 42 -5.71 12.18 -31.28
C SER A 42 -5.67 10.68 -30.96
N LEU A 43 -4.72 10.28 -30.10
CA LEU A 43 -4.62 8.90 -29.60
C LEU A 43 -5.87 8.52 -28.83
N GLN A 44 -6.35 9.37 -27.93
CA GLN A 44 -7.54 9.08 -27.13
C GLN A 44 -8.80 9.00 -28.00
N LEU A 45 -8.97 9.89 -28.98
CA LEU A 45 -10.06 9.80 -29.95
C LEU A 45 -10.01 8.48 -30.72
N SER A 46 -8.84 8.06 -31.17
CA SER A 46 -8.64 6.79 -31.88
C SER A 46 -9.01 5.59 -31.01
N VAL A 47 -8.58 5.59 -29.74
CA VAL A 47 -8.93 4.54 -28.78
C VAL A 47 -10.43 4.49 -28.52
N VAL A 48 -11.12 5.63 -28.41
CA VAL A 48 -12.58 5.67 -28.23
C VAL A 48 -13.29 5.15 -29.49
N LEU A 49 -12.90 5.62 -30.67
CA LEU A 49 -13.52 5.25 -31.95
C LEU A 49 -13.40 3.76 -32.26
N ILE A 50 -12.26 3.14 -31.96
CA ILE A 50 -12.02 1.72 -32.20
C ILE A 50 -12.54 0.87 -31.01
N GLY A 51 -12.29 1.33 -29.79
CA GLY A 51 -12.59 0.58 -28.57
C GLY A 51 -14.08 0.44 -28.28
N LEU A 52 -14.90 1.47 -28.53
CA LEU A 52 -16.34 1.44 -28.27
C LEU A 52 -17.07 0.37 -29.10
N PRO A 53 -16.86 0.26 -30.44
CA PRO A 53 -17.44 -0.81 -31.23
C PRO A 53 -17.00 -2.20 -30.77
N ILE A 54 -15.71 -2.38 -30.47
CA ILE A 54 -15.19 -3.67 -30.01
C ILE A 54 -15.86 -4.06 -28.70
N PHE A 55 -15.88 -3.16 -27.71
CA PHE A 55 -16.57 -3.38 -26.44
C PHE A 55 -18.04 -3.69 -26.65
N GLY A 56 -18.75 -2.87 -27.42
CA GLY A 56 -20.19 -3.01 -27.65
C GLY A 56 -20.57 -4.34 -28.30
N LEU A 57 -19.81 -4.81 -29.29
CA LEU A 57 -20.04 -6.10 -29.95
C LEU A 57 -19.80 -7.27 -28.98
N HIS A 58 -18.65 -7.28 -28.29
CA HIS A 58 -18.30 -8.36 -27.37
C HIS A 58 -19.25 -8.39 -26.16
N TRP A 59 -19.63 -7.23 -25.63
CA TRP A 59 -20.57 -7.13 -24.52
C TRP A 59 -21.98 -7.58 -24.91
N ARG A 60 -22.45 -7.25 -26.13
CA ARG A 60 -23.73 -7.76 -26.64
C ARG A 60 -23.73 -9.28 -26.76
N TRP A 61 -22.63 -9.89 -27.19
CA TRP A 61 -22.52 -11.35 -27.23
C TRP A 61 -22.53 -11.97 -25.84
N VAL A 62 -21.83 -11.37 -24.87
CA VAL A 62 -21.88 -11.78 -23.46
C VAL A 62 -23.32 -11.75 -22.92
N GLN A 63 -24.06 -10.67 -23.18
CA GLN A 63 -25.44 -10.51 -22.71
C GLN A 63 -26.40 -11.53 -23.35
N ARG A 64 -26.23 -11.82 -24.64
CA ARG A 64 -27.00 -12.86 -25.34
C ARG A 64 -26.74 -14.24 -24.76
N GLU A 65 -25.48 -14.58 -24.49
CA GLU A 65 -25.14 -15.87 -23.86
C GLU A 65 -25.68 -15.98 -22.42
N ALA A 66 -25.76 -14.88 -21.69
CA ALA A 66 -26.31 -14.85 -20.33
C ALA A 66 -27.84 -15.04 -20.28
N GLY A 67 -28.56 -14.73 -21.36
CA GLY A 67 -30.02 -14.90 -21.46
C GLY A 67 -30.49 -16.32 -21.79
N ALA A 68 -29.58 -17.23 -22.16
CA ALA A 68 -29.92 -18.62 -22.44
C ALA A 68 -30.00 -19.45 -21.14
N ALA A 69 -31.21 -19.86 -20.74
CA ALA A 69 -31.51 -20.50 -19.45
C ALA A 69 -30.64 -21.75 -19.14
N GLU A 70 -30.27 -22.50 -20.18
CA GLU A 70 -29.47 -23.74 -20.07
C GLU A 70 -28.00 -23.50 -19.69
N LEU A 71 -27.51 -22.27 -19.87
CA LEU A 71 -26.12 -21.88 -19.67
C LEU A 71 -25.88 -21.12 -18.34
N ALA A 72 -26.95 -20.75 -17.64
CA ALA A 72 -26.93 -19.98 -16.39
C ALA A 72 -26.35 -20.78 -15.21
N LEU A 73 -26.55 -22.11 -15.19
CA LEU A 73 -26.09 -23.02 -14.13
C LEU A 73 -24.56 -23.22 -14.05
N ARG A 74 -23.78 -22.71 -15.01
CA ARG A 74 -22.30 -22.91 -15.07
C ARG A 74 -21.51 -21.62 -15.30
N ASN A 75 -22.05 -20.46 -14.95
CA ASN A 75 -21.52 -19.18 -15.42
C ASN A 75 -20.52 -18.50 -14.46
N GLU A 76 -19.46 -19.23 -14.09
CA GLU A 76 -18.39 -18.76 -13.20
C GLU A 76 -17.66 -17.48 -13.71
N ALA A 77 -17.63 -17.25 -15.02
CA ALA A 77 -16.89 -16.11 -15.58
C ALA A 77 -17.54 -14.74 -15.26
N ARG A 78 -18.87 -14.67 -15.09
CA ARG A 78 -19.58 -13.39 -14.89
C ARG A 78 -19.32 -12.77 -13.51
N PRO A 79 -19.44 -13.51 -12.39
CA PRO A 79 -19.03 -13.02 -11.08
C PRO A 79 -17.59 -12.52 -11.07
N VAL A 80 -16.66 -13.27 -11.66
CA VAL A 80 -15.25 -12.88 -11.73
C VAL A 80 -15.08 -11.58 -12.50
N TYR A 81 -15.66 -11.48 -13.70
CA TYR A 81 -15.59 -10.28 -14.52
C TYR A 81 -16.07 -9.03 -13.77
N VAL A 82 -17.26 -9.09 -13.14
CA VAL A 82 -17.83 -7.94 -12.43
C VAL A 82 -16.95 -7.49 -11.27
N HIS A 83 -16.44 -8.42 -10.46
CA HIS A 83 -15.61 -8.06 -9.31
C HIS A 83 -14.22 -7.59 -9.72
N VAL A 84 -13.63 -8.17 -10.77
CA VAL A 84 -12.36 -7.68 -11.33
C VAL A 84 -12.51 -6.27 -11.89
N MET A 85 -13.61 -5.97 -12.60
CA MET A 85 -13.87 -4.61 -13.09
C MET A 85 -14.15 -3.62 -11.96
N LEU A 86 -14.88 -4.03 -10.91
CA LEU A 86 -15.03 -3.19 -9.70
C LEU A 86 -13.68 -2.84 -9.08
N LEU A 87 -12.78 -3.81 -8.93
CA LEU A 87 -11.43 -3.56 -8.42
C LEU A 87 -10.62 -2.67 -9.37
N ALA A 88 -10.70 -2.91 -10.68
CA ALA A 88 -9.97 -2.14 -11.68
C ALA A 88 -10.42 -0.67 -11.75
N PHE A 89 -11.67 -0.35 -11.41
CA PHE A 89 -12.15 1.03 -11.34
C PHE A 89 -12.03 1.66 -9.94
N VAL A 90 -12.12 0.88 -8.86
CA VAL A 90 -12.04 1.44 -7.50
C VAL A 90 -10.62 1.92 -7.18
N VAL A 91 -9.59 1.22 -7.66
CA VAL A 91 -8.19 1.61 -7.43
C VAL A 91 -7.88 2.99 -8.01
N PRO A 92 -8.11 3.29 -9.30
CA PRO A 92 -7.88 4.63 -9.84
C PRO A 92 -8.87 5.67 -9.28
N TRP A 93 -10.06 5.26 -8.84
CA TRP A 93 -11.00 6.16 -8.16
C TRP A 93 -10.43 6.62 -6.81
N LEU A 94 -9.91 5.69 -6.00
CA LEU A 94 -9.24 5.99 -4.75
C LEU A 94 -8.00 6.86 -4.97
N PHE A 95 -7.22 6.56 -6.01
CA PHE A 95 -6.07 7.39 -6.36
C PHE A 95 -6.49 8.82 -6.72
N SER A 96 -7.57 8.98 -7.49
CA SER A 96 -8.10 10.32 -7.83
C SER A 96 -8.67 11.05 -6.59
N ALA A 97 -9.27 10.32 -5.65
CA ALA A 97 -9.74 10.88 -4.38
C ALA A 97 -8.58 11.37 -3.52
N PHE A 98 -7.50 10.58 -3.44
CA PHE A 98 -6.26 10.95 -2.76
C PHE A 98 -5.72 12.28 -3.30
N TRP A 99 -5.58 12.42 -4.62
CA TRP A 99 -5.09 13.65 -5.25
C TRP A 99 -5.96 14.86 -4.96
N LEU A 100 -7.28 14.70 -5.03
CA LEU A 100 -8.19 15.78 -4.75
C LEU A 100 -8.10 16.25 -3.29
N ILE A 101 -7.96 15.30 -2.35
CA ILE A 101 -7.79 15.61 -0.92
C ILE A 101 -6.44 16.29 -0.68
N GLU A 102 -5.35 15.74 -1.22
CA GLU A 102 -4.00 16.32 -1.08
C GLU A 102 -3.94 17.74 -1.64
N ALA A 103 -4.49 17.97 -2.84
CA ALA A 103 -4.54 19.30 -3.44
C ALA A 103 -5.38 20.28 -2.62
N GLY A 104 -6.43 19.82 -1.94
CA GLY A 104 -7.19 20.62 -0.98
C GLY A 104 -6.38 20.97 0.27
N LEU A 105 -5.61 20.00 0.80
CA LEU A 105 -4.74 20.21 1.95
C LEU A 105 -3.61 21.20 1.64
N GLN A 106 -3.06 21.16 0.43
CA GLN A 106 -1.99 22.07 0.00
C GLN A 106 -2.43 23.55 -0.08
N GLN A 107 -3.73 23.85 0.02
CA GLN A 107 -4.22 25.22 0.18
C GLN A 107 -4.05 25.77 1.61
N LEU A 108 -3.72 24.89 2.57
CA LEU A 108 -3.50 25.28 3.96
C LEU A 108 -2.08 25.87 4.13
N PRO A 109 -1.91 26.84 5.05
CA PRO A 109 -0.57 27.33 5.37
C PRO A 109 0.29 26.22 5.99
N ASN A 110 1.59 26.23 5.68
CA ASN A 110 2.61 25.34 6.25
C ASN A 110 2.38 23.84 5.99
N THR A 111 2.12 23.46 4.73
CA THR A 111 2.10 22.05 4.28
C THR A 111 3.28 21.73 3.38
N THR A 112 3.83 20.51 3.45
CA THR A 112 4.84 20.07 2.49
C THR A 112 4.23 19.90 1.10
N SER A 113 4.92 20.43 0.09
CA SER A 113 4.57 20.29 -1.34
C SER A 113 5.25 19.09 -2.00
N ALA A 114 6.02 18.31 -1.25
CA ALA A 114 6.68 17.11 -1.76
C ALA A 114 5.63 16.00 -1.92
N SER A 115 4.86 16.06 -3.01
CA SER A 115 3.97 14.97 -3.37
C SER A 115 4.82 13.80 -3.88
N LEU A 116 4.41 12.58 -3.57
CA LEU A 116 5.03 11.37 -4.10
C LEU A 116 4.86 11.27 -5.63
N PHE A 117 3.96 12.05 -6.24
CA PHE A 117 3.75 12.12 -7.69
C PHE A 117 3.42 13.56 -8.14
N PRO A 118 4.38 14.34 -8.65
CA PRO A 118 4.24 15.79 -8.88
C PRO A 118 3.20 16.24 -9.91
N ASP A 119 2.74 15.34 -10.79
CA ASP A 119 2.11 15.72 -12.06
C ASP A 119 0.57 15.80 -12.05
N ALA A 120 -0.10 15.49 -10.93
CA ALA A 120 -1.56 15.41 -10.89
C ALA A 120 -2.23 16.68 -10.34
N THR A 121 -3.01 17.38 -11.17
CA THR A 121 -3.76 18.57 -10.73
C THR A 121 -5.12 18.22 -10.10
N ALA A 122 -5.63 19.08 -9.19
CA ALA A 122 -6.95 18.92 -8.58
C ALA A 122 -8.07 18.81 -9.64
N GLY A 123 -7.98 19.60 -10.71
CA GLY A 123 -8.94 19.59 -11.82
C GLY A 123 -8.96 18.27 -12.59
N GLU A 124 -7.80 17.65 -12.81
CA GLU A 124 -7.71 16.34 -13.46
C GLU A 124 -8.34 15.21 -12.62
N SER A 125 -8.31 15.35 -11.31
CA SER A 125 -8.85 14.39 -10.35
C SER A 125 -10.38 14.38 -10.36
N VAL A 126 -11.02 15.56 -10.48
CA VAL A 126 -12.49 15.68 -10.54
C VAL A 126 -13.07 14.94 -11.74
N VAL A 127 -12.47 15.11 -12.93
CA VAL A 127 -12.93 14.43 -14.15
C VAL A 127 -12.88 12.91 -14.00
N ALA A 128 -11.75 12.39 -13.50
CA ALA A 128 -11.59 10.96 -13.28
C ALA A 128 -12.60 10.44 -12.26
N LEU A 129 -12.80 11.15 -11.14
CA LEU A 129 -13.78 10.77 -10.13
C LEU A 129 -15.20 10.69 -10.70
N LEU A 130 -15.62 11.64 -11.53
CA LEU A 130 -16.96 11.63 -12.13
C LEU A 130 -17.16 10.42 -13.05
N VAL A 131 -16.23 10.18 -13.97
CA VAL A 131 -16.32 9.05 -14.92
C VAL A 131 -16.25 7.71 -14.17
N LEU A 132 -15.29 7.56 -13.25
CA LEU A 132 -15.08 6.33 -12.50
C LEU A 132 -16.22 6.04 -11.52
N THR A 133 -16.86 7.06 -10.94
CA THR A 133 -18.06 6.89 -10.12
C THR A 133 -19.21 6.30 -10.95
N GLY A 134 -19.38 6.76 -12.19
CA GLY A 134 -20.35 6.17 -13.14
C GLY A 134 -20.07 4.70 -13.43
N MET A 135 -18.81 4.34 -13.65
CA MET A 135 -18.39 2.94 -13.86
C MET A 135 -18.63 2.08 -12.61
N LEU A 136 -18.24 2.58 -11.44
CA LEU A 136 -18.46 1.90 -10.17
C LEU A 136 -19.94 1.69 -9.88
N TRP A 137 -20.79 2.70 -10.16
CA TRP A 137 -22.23 2.57 -10.04
C TRP A 137 -22.78 1.46 -10.94
N TYR A 138 -22.39 1.45 -12.22
CA TYR A 138 -22.81 0.44 -13.20
C TYR A 138 -22.43 -0.98 -12.76
N PHE A 139 -21.18 -1.22 -12.38
CA PHE A 139 -20.74 -2.55 -11.97
C PHE A 139 -21.26 -2.95 -10.59
N ASN A 140 -21.49 -1.99 -9.69
CA ASN A 140 -22.13 -2.28 -8.40
C ASN A 140 -23.59 -2.70 -8.59
N ALA A 141 -24.33 -2.08 -9.52
CA ALA A 141 -25.67 -2.52 -9.89
C ALA A 141 -25.67 -3.95 -10.45
N GLN A 142 -24.68 -4.30 -11.30
CA GLN A 142 -24.53 -5.68 -11.77
C GLN A 142 -24.21 -6.67 -10.64
N ARG A 143 -23.33 -6.28 -9.70
CA ARG A 143 -23.01 -7.09 -8.52
C ARG A 143 -24.25 -7.36 -7.68
N LEU A 144 -25.10 -6.35 -7.45
CA LEU A 144 -26.35 -6.52 -6.72
C LEU A 144 -27.34 -7.43 -7.46
N HIS A 145 -27.42 -7.31 -8.78
CA HIS A 145 -28.24 -8.20 -9.59
C HIS A 145 -27.78 -9.67 -9.52
N LEU A 146 -26.45 -9.90 -9.55
CA LEU A 146 -25.89 -11.24 -9.36
C LEU A 146 -26.13 -11.76 -7.94
N ALA A 147 -25.96 -10.91 -6.93
CA ALA A 147 -26.21 -11.29 -5.54
C ALA A 147 -27.67 -11.72 -5.31
N ALA A 148 -28.64 -11.09 -5.99
CA ALA A 148 -30.04 -11.49 -5.91
C ALA A 148 -30.33 -12.86 -6.52
N GLN A 149 -29.50 -13.34 -7.45
CA GLN A 149 -29.68 -14.62 -8.14
C GLN A 149 -28.84 -15.75 -7.55
N PHE A 150 -27.66 -15.42 -7.02
CA PHE A 150 -26.62 -16.37 -6.64
C PHE A 150 -26.16 -16.18 -5.18
N ALA A 151 -27.04 -15.69 -4.30
CA ALA A 151 -26.72 -15.43 -2.90
C ALA A 151 -26.13 -16.64 -2.16
N ASP A 152 -26.62 -17.84 -2.47
CA ASP A 152 -26.20 -19.09 -1.84
C ASP A 152 -25.12 -19.84 -2.65
N ASP A 153 -24.69 -19.28 -3.79
CA ASP A 153 -23.67 -19.90 -4.63
C ASP A 153 -22.28 -19.73 -4.01
N VAL A 154 -21.61 -20.87 -3.74
CA VAL A 154 -20.31 -20.91 -3.08
C VAL A 154 -19.24 -20.17 -3.88
N PHE A 155 -19.29 -20.28 -5.21
CA PHE A 155 -18.31 -19.65 -6.08
C PHE A 155 -18.48 -18.13 -6.11
N PHE A 156 -19.71 -17.63 -6.30
CA PHE A 156 -20.04 -16.21 -6.23
C PHE A 156 -19.63 -15.60 -4.90
N CYS A 157 -20.00 -16.22 -3.77
CA CYS A 157 -19.60 -15.77 -2.43
C CYS A 157 -18.07 -15.75 -2.28
N GLY A 158 -17.38 -16.78 -2.79
CA GLY A 158 -15.93 -16.86 -2.81
C GLY A 158 -15.27 -15.68 -3.54
N VAL A 159 -15.74 -15.37 -4.76
CA VAL A 159 -15.24 -14.25 -5.57
C VAL A 159 -15.54 -12.90 -4.91
N GLN A 160 -16.76 -12.69 -4.41
CA GLN A 160 -17.17 -11.46 -3.75
C GLN A 160 -16.33 -11.17 -2.51
N ARG A 161 -16.12 -12.20 -1.68
CA ARG A 161 -15.28 -12.12 -0.49
C ARG A 161 -13.83 -11.87 -0.84
N LEU A 162 -13.28 -12.57 -1.83
CA LEU A 162 -11.90 -12.35 -2.26
C LEU A 162 -11.70 -10.90 -2.69
N ALA A 163 -12.59 -10.36 -3.53
CA ALA A 163 -12.50 -8.97 -3.96
C ALA A 163 -12.61 -7.98 -2.80
N ALA A 164 -13.53 -8.21 -1.86
CA ALA A 164 -13.68 -7.37 -0.67
C ALA A 164 -12.43 -7.40 0.23
N LEU A 165 -11.86 -8.58 0.46
CA LEU A 165 -10.67 -8.75 1.30
C LEU A 165 -9.40 -8.23 0.62
N LEU A 166 -9.28 -8.34 -0.71
CA LEU A 166 -8.18 -7.71 -1.46
C LEU A 166 -8.25 -6.19 -1.36
N LEU A 167 -9.43 -5.59 -1.59
CA LEU A 167 -9.61 -4.15 -1.44
C LEU A 167 -9.31 -3.71 0.00
N ALA A 168 -9.84 -4.43 0.99
CA ALA A 168 -9.56 -4.16 2.40
C ALA A 168 -8.06 -4.24 2.69
N PHE A 169 -7.35 -5.26 2.19
CA PHE A 169 -5.91 -5.43 2.43
C PHE A 169 -5.09 -4.28 1.83
N LEU A 170 -5.35 -3.93 0.57
CA LEU A 170 -4.63 -2.89 -0.15
C LEU A 170 -4.87 -1.51 0.49
N SER A 171 -6.12 -1.16 0.76
CA SER A 171 -6.47 0.12 1.39
C SER A 171 -5.96 0.22 2.83
N PHE A 172 -5.98 -0.90 3.58
CA PHE A 172 -5.44 -0.94 4.93
C PHE A 172 -3.94 -0.73 4.96
N SER A 173 -3.20 -1.32 4.01
CA SER A 173 -1.74 -1.18 3.92
C SER A 173 -1.34 0.29 3.74
N VAL A 174 -2.07 1.03 2.89
CA VAL A 174 -1.88 2.48 2.71
C VAL A 174 -2.21 3.24 4.00
N ALA A 175 -3.37 2.97 4.62
CA ALA A 175 -3.78 3.62 5.85
C ALA A 175 -2.80 3.36 7.00
N LEU A 176 -2.25 2.15 7.08
CA LEU A 176 -1.34 1.71 8.12
C LEU A 176 0.02 2.40 8.01
N SER A 177 0.57 2.46 6.80
CA SER A 177 1.80 3.18 6.51
C SER A 177 1.64 4.67 6.84
N ALA A 178 0.58 5.30 6.34
CA ALA A 178 0.30 6.71 6.60
C ALA A 178 0.11 7.02 8.09
N SER A 179 -0.57 6.13 8.84
CA SER A 179 -0.74 6.28 10.28
C SER A 179 0.59 6.24 11.03
N ALA A 180 1.47 5.29 10.69
CA ALA A 180 2.79 5.16 11.31
C ALA A 180 3.68 6.35 10.98
N SER A 181 3.70 6.81 9.72
CA SER A 181 4.46 8.00 9.31
C SER A 181 3.98 9.27 10.00
N LEU A 182 2.66 9.51 10.05
CA LEU A 182 2.08 10.68 10.72
C LEU A 182 2.34 10.68 12.23
N LEU A 183 2.21 9.53 12.87
CA LEU A 183 2.51 9.42 14.30
C LEU A 183 4.00 9.60 14.56
N GLY A 184 4.88 9.07 13.69
CA GLY A 184 6.32 9.27 13.78
C GLY A 184 6.71 10.75 13.63
N TRP A 185 6.14 11.43 12.65
CA TRP A 185 6.28 12.88 12.46
C TRP A 185 5.79 13.66 13.67
N LEU A 186 4.61 13.33 14.22
CA LEU A 186 4.07 14.00 15.40
C LEU A 186 4.96 13.79 16.63
N LEU A 187 5.44 12.56 16.86
CA LEU A 187 6.36 12.27 17.96
C LEU A 187 7.69 13.02 17.81
N PHE A 188 8.16 13.22 16.58
CA PHE A 188 9.34 14.03 16.31
C PHE A 188 9.10 15.49 16.68
N GLU A 189 7.98 16.08 16.26
CA GLU A 189 7.64 17.48 16.61
C GLU A 189 7.43 17.71 18.11
N LEU A 190 6.90 16.72 18.82
CA LEU A 190 6.71 16.80 20.27
C LEU A 190 8.02 16.59 21.06
N SER A 191 9.06 16.08 20.42
CA SER A 191 10.37 15.87 21.04
C SER A 191 11.08 17.21 21.24
N PRO A 192 11.91 17.39 22.30
CA PRO A 192 12.69 18.61 22.47
C PRO A 192 13.56 18.91 21.25
N GLN A 193 13.25 20.01 20.55
CA GLN A 193 13.98 20.46 19.38
C GLN A 193 15.03 21.51 19.78
N PRO A 194 16.16 21.61 19.06
CA PRO A 194 17.11 22.71 19.21
C PRO A 194 16.40 24.06 19.05
N ALA A 195 16.81 25.06 19.83
CA ALA A 195 16.25 26.40 19.73
C ALA A 195 16.43 26.96 18.29
N GLY A 196 15.34 27.44 17.69
CA GLY A 196 15.34 28.03 16.35
C GLY A 196 14.86 27.10 15.22
N VAL A 197 14.55 25.83 15.51
CA VAL A 197 13.89 24.95 14.54
C VAL A 197 12.40 25.30 14.45
N MET A 198 11.92 25.65 13.26
CA MET A 198 10.49 25.86 13.00
C MET A 198 9.76 24.51 12.94
N PHE A 199 8.49 24.48 13.36
CA PHE A 199 7.62 23.31 13.16
C PHE A 199 7.66 22.88 11.70
N ALA A 200 7.95 21.60 11.46
CA ALA A 200 7.90 21.02 10.14
C ALA A 200 6.49 21.17 9.56
N ALA A 201 6.45 21.38 8.25
CA ALA A 201 5.20 21.51 7.53
C ALA A 201 4.39 20.21 7.60
N LEU A 202 3.06 20.32 7.67
CA LEU A 202 2.15 19.18 7.75
C LEU A 202 2.33 18.29 6.50
N PRO A 203 2.63 16.99 6.68
CA PRO A 203 2.72 16.01 5.59
C PRO A 203 1.37 15.77 4.90
N SER A 204 1.06 16.58 3.89
CA SER A 204 -0.25 16.60 3.21
C SER A 204 -0.56 15.28 2.50
N GLY A 205 0.44 14.65 1.88
CA GLY A 205 0.33 13.35 1.24
C GLY A 205 -0.06 12.25 2.23
N GLU A 206 0.60 12.17 3.38
CA GLU A 206 0.30 11.16 4.39
C GLU A 206 -1.10 11.35 4.98
N VAL A 207 -1.54 12.59 5.19
CA VAL A 207 -2.92 12.88 5.62
C VAL A 207 -3.91 12.44 4.56
N ALA A 208 -3.69 12.75 3.28
CA ALA A 208 -4.55 12.33 2.19
C ALA A 208 -4.60 10.80 2.03
N ALA A 209 -3.46 10.12 2.20
CA ALA A 209 -3.33 8.67 2.17
C ALA A 209 -4.10 8.02 3.32
N LEU A 210 -3.98 8.58 4.52
CA LEU A 210 -4.72 8.11 5.69
C LEU A 210 -6.23 8.25 5.47
N LEU A 211 -6.70 9.43 5.08
CA LEU A 211 -8.13 9.68 4.87
C LEU A 211 -8.73 8.76 3.80
N THR A 212 -8.05 8.61 2.68
CA THR A 212 -8.50 7.79 1.55
C THR A 212 -8.42 6.30 1.89
N GLY A 213 -7.26 5.84 2.37
CA GLY A 213 -7.01 4.43 2.69
C GLY A 213 -7.89 3.94 3.85
N MET A 214 -8.04 4.73 4.91
CA MET A 214 -8.87 4.38 6.07
C MET A 214 -10.35 4.29 5.67
N SER A 215 -10.86 5.26 4.91
CA SER A 215 -12.25 5.26 4.45
C SER A 215 -12.55 4.02 3.60
N ALA A 216 -11.67 3.71 2.65
CA ALA A 216 -11.81 2.54 1.79
C ALA A 216 -11.70 1.21 2.57
N TRP A 217 -10.74 1.10 3.49
CA TRP A 217 -10.61 -0.06 4.37
C TRP A 217 -11.85 -0.25 5.22
N LEU A 218 -12.34 0.79 5.90
CA LEU A 218 -13.53 0.70 6.76
C LEU A 218 -14.75 0.20 5.97
N LEU A 219 -14.97 0.70 4.75
CA LEU A 219 -16.09 0.26 3.92
C LEU A 219 -15.94 -1.21 3.49
N ALA A 220 -14.78 -1.57 2.94
CA ALA A 220 -14.50 -2.93 2.47
C ALA A 220 -14.52 -3.95 3.62
N TRP A 221 -13.94 -3.58 4.76
CA TRP A 221 -13.88 -4.41 5.96
C TRP A 221 -15.24 -4.58 6.61
N ARG A 222 -16.04 -3.52 6.74
CA ARG A 222 -17.43 -3.63 7.22
C ARG A 222 -18.27 -4.51 6.32
N PHE A 223 -18.07 -4.43 5.01
CA PHE A 223 -18.72 -5.32 4.06
C PHE A 223 -18.30 -6.79 4.25
N ALA A 224 -17.00 -7.07 4.43
CA ALA A 224 -16.50 -8.42 4.75
C ALA A 224 -17.01 -8.95 6.11
N GLN A 225 -17.13 -8.09 7.11
CA GLN A 225 -17.70 -8.44 8.42
C GLN A 225 -19.18 -8.80 8.33
N ARG A 226 -19.97 -8.03 7.57
CA ARG A 226 -21.39 -8.32 7.35
C ARG A 226 -21.60 -9.66 6.64
N GLN A 227 -20.75 -9.99 5.66
CA GLN A 227 -20.81 -11.29 4.97
C GLN A 227 -20.61 -12.44 5.96
N PHE A 228 -19.58 -12.35 6.81
CA PHE A 228 -19.33 -13.38 7.83
C PHE A 228 -20.43 -13.47 8.88
N ALA A 229 -20.93 -12.32 9.35
CA ALA A 229 -22.03 -12.25 10.31
C ALA A 229 -23.34 -12.88 9.79
N GLY A 230 -23.51 -12.97 8.46
CA GLY A 230 -24.63 -13.67 7.83
C GLY A 230 -24.67 -15.18 8.12
N GLY A 231 -23.59 -15.78 8.64
CA GLY A 231 -23.60 -17.14 9.18
C GLY A 231 -23.65 -18.27 8.14
N ALA A 232 -23.53 -17.95 6.84
CA ALA A 232 -23.46 -18.96 5.80
C ALA A 232 -22.23 -19.88 6.00
N ILE A 233 -22.40 -21.20 5.84
CA ILE A 233 -21.32 -22.18 6.05
C ILE A 233 -20.10 -21.85 5.17
N ALA A 234 -20.34 -21.42 3.92
CA ALA A 234 -19.30 -21.00 2.99
C ALA A 234 -18.48 -19.79 3.46
N GLU A 235 -19.05 -18.93 4.31
CA GLU A 235 -18.37 -17.79 4.94
C GLU A 235 -17.62 -18.21 6.20
N LEU A 236 -18.23 -19.02 7.06
CA LEU A 236 -17.62 -19.53 8.29
C LEU A 236 -16.38 -20.41 8.04
N GLN A 237 -16.41 -21.19 6.96
CA GLN A 237 -15.32 -22.07 6.56
C GLN A 237 -14.33 -21.41 5.59
N SER A 238 -14.48 -20.12 5.31
CA SER A 238 -13.65 -19.41 4.33
C SER A 238 -12.16 -19.47 4.65
N VAL A 239 -11.41 -20.11 3.76
CA VAL A 239 -9.94 -20.10 3.77
C VAL A 239 -9.39 -18.69 3.51
N VAL A 240 -10.03 -17.94 2.61
CA VAL A 240 -9.56 -16.60 2.20
C VAL A 240 -9.64 -15.61 3.36
N ARG A 241 -10.73 -15.62 4.15
CA ARG A 241 -10.87 -14.74 5.33
C ARG A 241 -9.84 -15.08 6.40
N LYS A 242 -9.60 -16.38 6.64
CA LYS A 242 -8.57 -16.82 7.58
C LYS A 242 -7.18 -16.40 7.11
N LEU A 243 -6.84 -16.61 5.84
CA LEU A 243 -5.58 -16.18 5.27
C LEU A 243 -5.36 -14.67 5.45
N TYR A 244 -6.37 -13.85 5.14
CA TYR A 244 -6.34 -12.40 5.37
C TYR A 244 -6.03 -12.05 6.84
N LEU A 245 -6.73 -12.65 7.79
CA LEU A 245 -6.52 -12.41 9.23
C LEU A 245 -5.13 -12.85 9.69
N TYR A 246 -4.66 -14.03 9.26
CA TYR A 246 -3.34 -14.54 9.65
C TYR A 246 -2.20 -13.71 9.08
N VAL A 247 -2.31 -13.26 7.83
CA VAL A 247 -1.32 -12.36 7.22
C VAL A 247 -1.24 -11.06 8.01
N LEU A 248 -2.37 -10.44 8.36
CA LEU A 248 -2.38 -9.20 9.15
C LEU A 248 -1.89 -9.39 10.59
N LEU A 249 -2.24 -10.52 11.23
CA LEU A 249 -1.75 -10.87 12.56
C LEU A 249 -0.23 -11.02 12.56
N PHE A 250 0.31 -11.75 11.60
CA PHE A 250 1.74 -11.96 11.50
C PHE A 250 2.48 -10.67 11.17
N ALA A 251 2.03 -9.92 10.17
CA ALA A 251 2.64 -8.64 9.82
C ALA A 251 2.59 -7.66 11.00
N GLY A 252 1.46 -7.57 11.70
CA GLY A 252 1.30 -6.77 12.91
C GLY A 252 2.27 -7.19 14.02
N MET A 253 2.30 -8.48 14.35
CA MET A 253 3.18 -9.03 15.39
C MET A 253 4.66 -8.84 15.04
N LEU A 254 5.09 -9.22 13.84
CA LEU A 254 6.48 -9.14 13.39
C LEU A 254 6.97 -7.68 13.41
N THR A 255 6.19 -6.76 12.84
CA THR A 255 6.56 -5.34 12.84
C THR A 255 6.61 -4.77 14.26
N THR A 256 5.64 -5.12 15.11
CA THR A 256 5.60 -4.65 16.51
C THR A 256 6.82 -5.14 17.30
N ILE A 257 7.13 -6.43 17.25
CA ILE A 257 8.26 -7.02 17.99
C ILE A 257 9.59 -6.47 17.48
N THR A 258 9.76 -6.38 16.16
CA THR A 258 11.00 -5.87 15.55
C THR A 258 11.26 -4.43 15.97
N ASN A 259 10.26 -3.55 15.84
CA ASN A 259 10.42 -2.15 16.21
C ASN A 259 10.56 -1.97 17.73
N LEU A 260 9.86 -2.77 18.54
CA LEU A 260 9.99 -2.74 19.99
C LEU A 260 11.40 -3.11 20.43
N ALA A 261 12.00 -4.14 19.82
CA ALA A 261 13.38 -4.53 20.10
C ALA A 261 14.36 -3.39 19.76
N LEU A 262 14.15 -2.67 18.65
CA LEU A 262 14.97 -1.53 18.27
C LEU A 262 14.82 -0.35 19.24
N VAL A 263 13.59 -0.02 19.66
CA VAL A 263 13.34 1.02 20.68
C VAL A 263 14.02 0.67 22.00
N LEU A 264 13.87 -0.56 22.47
CA LEU A 264 14.52 -1.03 23.70
C LEU A 264 16.05 -1.02 23.56
N GLY A 265 16.59 -1.42 22.40
CA GLY A 265 18.02 -1.34 22.12
C GLY A 265 18.55 0.09 22.15
N GLY A 266 17.80 1.05 21.60
CA GLY A 266 18.11 2.48 21.69
C GLY A 266 18.10 3.00 23.13
N ALA A 267 17.09 2.62 23.92
CA ALA A 267 16.99 2.99 25.33
C ALA A 267 18.14 2.42 26.18
N LEU A 268 18.52 1.16 25.95
CA LEU A 268 19.66 0.53 26.62
C LEU A 268 20.99 1.21 26.24
N ARG A 269 21.17 1.57 24.96
CA ARG A 269 22.34 2.36 24.53
C ARG A 269 22.43 3.69 25.25
N ALA A 270 21.31 4.41 25.35
CA ALA A 270 21.26 5.67 26.08
C ALA A 270 21.61 5.49 27.56
N LEU A 271 21.10 4.43 28.21
CA LEU A 271 21.43 4.09 29.59
C LEU A 271 22.92 3.78 29.79
N LEU A 272 23.56 3.16 28.79
CA LEU A 272 24.99 2.82 28.79
C LEU A 272 25.89 3.97 28.31
N GLY A 273 25.34 5.14 27.99
CA GLY A 273 26.10 6.27 27.45
C GLY A 273 26.66 6.04 26.04
N LEU A 274 26.09 5.10 25.29
CA LEU A 274 26.48 4.80 23.91
C LEU A 274 25.77 5.73 22.93
N PRO A 275 26.36 5.99 21.74
CA PRO A 275 25.70 6.78 20.70
C PRO A 275 24.33 6.20 20.31
N ALA A 276 23.37 7.09 20.08
CA ALA A 276 22.05 6.71 19.60
C ALA A 276 22.14 6.02 18.23
N ALA A 277 21.36 4.95 18.06
CA ALA A 277 21.28 4.22 16.80
C ALA A 277 19.99 4.63 16.06
N GLY A 278 20.02 5.81 15.45
CA GLY A 278 18.89 6.37 14.71
C GLY A 278 17.76 6.95 15.58
N ASP A 279 16.70 7.39 14.90
CA ASP A 279 15.54 8.04 15.51
C ASP A 279 14.55 7.02 16.10
N TRP A 280 14.14 7.23 17.35
CA TRP A 280 13.23 6.31 18.06
C TRP A 280 11.76 6.57 17.71
N GLN A 281 11.42 7.78 17.26
CA GLN A 281 10.06 8.25 16.98
C GLN A 281 9.34 7.40 15.92
N PRO A 282 9.91 7.14 14.72
CA PRO A 282 9.25 6.27 13.74
C PRO A 282 9.12 4.83 14.23
N LEU A 283 10.07 4.34 15.02
CA LEU A 283 10.03 2.99 15.60
C LEU A 283 8.91 2.87 16.64
N ALA A 284 8.80 3.84 17.55
CA ALA A 284 7.74 3.89 18.55
C ALA A 284 6.36 4.04 17.90
N ALA A 285 6.25 4.87 16.87
CA ALA A 285 5.03 5.01 16.09
C ALA A 285 4.61 3.67 15.45
N ALA A 286 5.55 2.94 14.85
CA ALA A 286 5.29 1.61 14.32
C ALA A 286 4.83 0.62 15.40
N VAL A 287 5.44 0.62 16.59
CA VAL A 287 5.00 -0.24 17.72
C VAL A 287 3.56 0.06 18.10
N ILE A 288 3.21 1.34 18.26
CA ILE A 288 1.86 1.75 18.67
C ILE A 288 0.83 1.35 17.61
N VAL A 289 1.09 1.71 16.36
CA VAL A 289 0.16 1.51 15.24
C VAL A 289 0.00 0.03 14.91
N PHE A 290 1.10 -0.71 14.69
CA PHE A 290 1.02 -2.13 14.36
C PHE A 290 0.59 -2.98 15.56
N GLY A 291 0.91 -2.57 16.78
CA GLY A 291 0.45 -3.23 18.01
C GLY A 291 -1.07 -3.14 18.17
N PHE A 292 -1.66 -1.96 17.90
CA PHE A 292 -3.11 -1.79 17.88
C PHE A 292 -3.76 -2.67 16.81
N VAL A 293 -3.20 -2.69 15.60
CA VAL A 293 -3.70 -3.52 14.49
C VAL A 293 -3.65 -5.01 14.82
N TRP A 294 -2.56 -5.46 15.42
CA TRP A 294 -2.39 -6.84 15.88
C TRP A 294 -3.46 -7.19 16.91
N ALA A 295 -3.65 -6.35 17.94
CA ALA A 295 -4.66 -6.55 18.97
C ALA A 295 -6.08 -6.60 18.39
N TYR A 296 -6.42 -5.69 17.48
CA TYR A 296 -7.73 -5.64 16.82
C TYR A 296 -8.02 -6.91 16.01
N HIS A 297 -7.11 -7.31 15.11
CA HIS A 297 -7.33 -8.49 14.27
C HIS A 297 -7.26 -9.80 15.08
N ALA A 298 -6.53 -9.82 16.19
CA ALA A 298 -6.54 -10.94 17.14
C ALA A 298 -7.88 -11.06 17.88
N ALA A 299 -8.49 -9.94 18.25
CA ALA A 299 -9.84 -9.94 18.81
C ALA A 299 -10.86 -10.46 17.78
N VAL A 300 -10.78 -10.02 16.52
CA VAL A 300 -11.65 -10.50 15.44
C VAL A 300 -11.47 -11.99 15.20
N LEU A 301 -10.23 -12.49 15.09
CA LEU A 301 -9.98 -13.91 14.88
C LEU A 301 -10.52 -14.78 16.02
N ARG A 302 -10.41 -14.31 17.27
CA ARG A 302 -11.00 -14.99 18.43
C ARG A 302 -12.52 -15.05 18.35
N ALA A 303 -13.17 -13.94 17.98
CA ALA A 303 -14.62 -13.89 17.79
C ALA A 303 -15.09 -14.84 16.66
N ASP A 304 -14.39 -14.81 15.52
CA ASP A 304 -14.65 -15.72 14.38
C ASP A 304 -14.52 -17.20 14.80
N GLY A 305 -13.54 -17.52 15.66
CA GLY A 305 -13.30 -18.86 16.18
C GLY A 305 -14.45 -19.39 17.03
N VAL A 306 -15.00 -18.56 17.94
CA VAL A 306 -16.16 -18.93 18.76
C VAL A 306 -17.38 -19.22 17.89
N GLN A 307 -17.64 -18.36 16.90
CA GLN A 307 -18.78 -18.54 15.99
C GLN A 307 -18.64 -19.78 15.09
N ALA A 308 -17.43 -20.08 14.61
CA ALA A 308 -17.17 -21.27 13.80
C ALA A 308 -17.25 -22.59 14.60
N GLN A 309 -16.92 -22.56 15.91
CA GLN A 309 -17.04 -23.73 16.79
C GLN A 309 -18.49 -24.13 17.03
N VAL A 310 -19.39 -23.16 17.23
CA VAL A 310 -20.84 -23.39 17.37
C VAL A 310 -21.41 -24.07 16.10
N ALA A 311 -20.83 -23.82 14.93
CA ALA A 311 -21.24 -24.39 13.65
C ALA A 311 -20.59 -25.75 13.29
N GLY A 312 -19.79 -26.37 14.19
CA GLY A 312 -19.32 -27.76 14.03
C GLY A 312 -18.13 -28.02 13.08
N GLY A 313 -17.42 -26.99 12.59
CA GLY A 313 -16.36 -27.15 11.58
C GLY A 313 -14.94 -27.27 12.13
N GLN A 314 -14.50 -28.43 12.65
CA GLN A 314 -13.19 -28.55 13.33
C GLN A 314 -12.04 -29.21 12.55
N LEU A 315 -12.26 -30.12 11.59
CA LEU A 315 -11.18 -31.01 11.12
C LEU A 315 -10.25 -30.42 10.03
N MET A 316 -10.78 -29.70 9.04
CA MET A 316 -9.97 -29.17 7.93
C MET A 316 -9.24 -27.85 8.29
N VAL A 317 -9.76 -27.13 9.28
CA VAL A 317 -9.24 -25.82 9.74
C VAL A 317 -7.93 -25.98 10.54
N ARG A 318 -7.78 -27.08 11.28
CA ARG A 318 -6.63 -27.33 12.15
C ARG A 318 -5.33 -27.56 11.37
N HIS A 319 -5.37 -28.29 10.25
CA HIS A 319 -4.19 -28.53 9.43
C HIS A 319 -3.74 -27.27 8.68
N LEU A 320 -4.70 -26.53 8.10
CA LEU A 320 -4.39 -25.27 7.42
C LEU A 320 -3.88 -24.20 8.40
N TYR A 321 -4.42 -24.16 9.62
CA TYR A 321 -3.89 -23.37 10.72
C TYR A 321 -2.41 -23.69 10.97
N LEU A 322 -2.08 -24.97 11.15
CA LEU A 322 -0.70 -25.40 11.38
C LEU A 322 0.23 -25.05 10.20
N TYR A 323 -0.21 -25.23 8.95
CA TYR A 323 0.59 -24.87 7.78
C TYR A 323 0.79 -23.37 7.62
N LEU A 324 -0.24 -22.56 7.86
CA LEU A 324 -0.12 -21.10 7.83
C LEU A 324 0.77 -20.60 8.97
N THR A 325 0.55 -21.08 10.19
CA THR A 325 1.41 -20.74 11.33
C THR A 325 2.86 -21.19 11.09
N ALA A 326 3.10 -22.36 10.51
CA ALA A 326 4.43 -22.83 10.15
C ALA A 326 5.06 -21.99 9.03
N ALA A 327 4.32 -21.63 7.99
CA ALA A 327 4.81 -20.79 6.89
C ALA A 327 5.17 -19.37 7.38
N LEU A 328 4.33 -18.81 8.26
CA LEU A 328 4.59 -17.52 8.89
C LEU A 328 5.78 -17.59 9.85
N GLY A 329 5.87 -18.64 10.68
CA GLY A 329 7.04 -18.90 11.54
C GLY A 329 8.33 -19.04 10.74
N LEU A 330 8.30 -19.77 9.61
CA LEU A 330 9.42 -19.88 8.68
C LEU A 330 9.80 -18.52 8.08
N GLY A 331 8.81 -17.73 7.67
CA GLY A 331 9.03 -16.36 7.20
C GLY A 331 9.75 -15.48 8.23
N ALA A 332 9.35 -15.56 9.50
CA ALA A 332 10.03 -14.84 10.58
C ALA A 332 11.48 -15.32 10.76
N VAL A 333 11.73 -16.63 10.68
CA VAL A 333 13.08 -17.20 10.74
C VAL A 333 13.94 -16.72 9.58
N LEU A 334 13.40 -16.68 8.36
CA LEU A 334 14.12 -16.19 7.17
C LEU A 334 14.47 -14.71 7.26
N VAL A 335 13.54 -13.87 7.73
CA VAL A 335 13.80 -12.44 7.97
C VAL A 335 14.88 -12.26 9.05
N GLY A 336 14.79 -13.01 10.15
CA GLY A 336 15.81 -12.99 11.21
C GLY A 336 17.19 -13.41 10.72
N LEU A 337 17.27 -14.48 9.92
CA LEU A 337 18.50 -14.93 9.27
C LEU A 337 19.07 -13.88 8.31
N GLY A 338 18.23 -13.21 7.52
CA GLY A 338 18.65 -12.10 6.66
C GLY A 338 19.25 -10.94 7.45
N GLY A 339 18.67 -10.62 8.61
CA GLY A 339 19.22 -9.64 9.56
C GLY A 339 20.59 -10.06 10.09
N LEU A 340 20.75 -11.31 10.54
CA LEU A 340 22.02 -11.85 11.02
C LEU A 340 23.09 -11.87 9.92
N LEU A 341 22.72 -12.22 8.69
CA LEU A 341 23.62 -12.17 7.54
C LEU A 341 24.07 -10.73 7.25
N THR A 342 23.16 -9.76 7.34
CA THR A 342 23.51 -8.34 7.15
C THR A 342 24.52 -7.87 8.19
N VAL A 343 24.35 -8.26 9.46
CA VAL A 343 25.32 -7.98 10.52
C VAL A 343 26.66 -8.65 10.22
N LEU A 344 26.65 -9.93 9.84
CA LEU A 344 27.87 -10.68 9.52
C LEU A 344 28.63 -10.09 8.32
N ILE A 345 27.90 -9.62 7.30
CA ILE A 345 28.48 -8.97 6.11
C ILE A 345 29.08 -7.60 6.47
N ARG A 346 28.44 -6.83 7.35
CA ARG A 346 28.92 -5.49 7.74
C ARG A 346 30.04 -5.52 8.77
N TRP A 347 30.12 -6.58 9.58
CA TRP A 347 31.09 -6.71 10.67
C TRP A 347 32.55 -6.48 10.26
N PRO A 348 33.08 -7.07 9.16
CA PRO A 348 34.47 -6.85 8.75
C PRO A 348 34.75 -5.38 8.37
N TYR A 349 33.80 -4.74 7.68
CA TYR A 349 33.96 -3.35 7.23
C TYR A 349 33.93 -2.34 8.38
N GLU A 350 33.15 -2.60 9.43
CA GLU A 350 33.12 -1.75 10.63
C GLU A 350 34.34 -1.97 11.54
N SER A 351 34.95 -3.16 11.52
CA SER A 351 36.17 -3.44 12.29
C SER A 351 37.41 -2.74 11.72
N ASP A 352 37.50 -2.62 10.39
CA ASP A 352 38.64 -2.01 9.71
C ASP A 352 38.67 -0.47 9.87
N GLN A 353 37.52 0.17 10.07
CA GLN A 353 37.42 1.62 10.32
C GLN A 353 37.71 2.03 11.77
N ARG A 354 37.79 1.08 12.71
CA ARG A 354 38.12 1.38 14.12
C ARG A 354 39.63 1.44 14.38
N GLU A 355 40.46 1.11 13.39
CA GLU A 355 41.90 1.40 13.43
C GLU A 355 42.26 2.61 12.56
N PRO A 356 42.20 3.83 13.12
CA PRO A 356 43.16 4.82 12.71
C PRO A 356 43.84 5.46 13.92
N LEU A 357 45.18 5.56 13.84
CA LEU A 357 46.09 6.42 14.63
C LEU A 357 46.84 5.82 15.83
N GLY A 358 47.02 4.49 15.93
CA GLY A 358 47.98 3.91 16.88
C GLY A 358 49.46 3.95 16.43
N GLY A 359 49.73 3.99 15.11
CA GLY A 359 51.06 3.70 14.56
C GLY A 359 51.91 4.90 14.09
N VAL A 360 51.35 6.10 13.96
CA VAL A 360 52.05 7.21 13.27
C VAL A 360 52.77 8.17 14.23
N GLY A 361 52.58 8.04 15.54
CA GLY A 361 53.17 8.94 16.55
C GLY A 361 54.56 8.55 17.09
N ALA A 362 55.00 7.30 16.92
CA ALA A 362 56.16 6.78 17.65
C ALA A 362 57.54 7.13 17.06
N TRP A 363 57.61 7.73 15.87
CA TRP A 363 58.89 7.97 15.17
C TRP A 363 59.36 9.44 15.20
N ARG A 364 58.63 10.37 15.82
CA ARG A 364 59.01 11.81 15.85
C ARG A 364 59.71 12.28 17.12
N SER A 365 59.90 11.45 18.14
CA SER A 365 60.51 11.86 19.42
C SER A 365 61.95 11.37 19.63
N ALA A 366 62.59 10.72 18.65
CA ALA A 366 63.97 10.26 18.75
C ALA A 366 64.80 10.74 17.55
N GLY A 367 65.26 12.00 17.58
CA GLY A 367 66.10 12.53 16.50
C GLY A 367 66.39 14.02 16.61
N GLY A 368 66.86 14.50 17.77
CA GLY A 368 67.51 15.80 17.84
C GLY A 368 68.97 15.67 17.45
N PHE A 369 69.46 16.53 16.54
CA PHE A 369 70.66 17.37 16.69
C PHE A 369 71.05 18.06 15.36
N GLY A 370 71.37 19.37 15.43
CA GLY A 370 72.38 20.00 14.57
C GLY A 370 71.90 21.01 13.51
N ARG A 371 71.90 22.31 13.86
CA ARG A 371 72.18 23.44 12.93
C ARG A 371 73.71 23.59 12.79
N PRO A 372 74.28 24.10 11.67
CA PRO A 372 74.44 25.56 11.44
C PRO A 372 74.34 25.99 9.94
N ALA A 373 73.74 27.14 9.58
CA ALA A 373 74.29 28.52 9.41
C ALA A 373 74.77 28.88 7.98
N ASP A 374 74.48 30.13 7.59
CA ASP A 374 74.93 30.94 6.44
C ASP A 374 74.39 30.55 5.04
N ARG A 375 74.00 31.43 4.11
CA ARG A 375 74.40 32.82 3.82
C ARG A 375 73.37 33.49 2.86
N ALA A 376 73.28 34.81 2.89
CA ALA A 376 72.43 35.67 2.05
C ALA A 376 72.76 35.62 0.54
N HIS A 377 71.76 35.87 -0.33
CA HIS A 377 71.86 36.85 -1.42
C HIS A 377 70.49 37.22 -2.02
N SER A 378 70.41 38.49 -2.40
CA SER A 378 69.33 39.35 -2.89
C SER A 378 68.95 39.19 -4.37
N LEU A 379 67.86 39.90 -4.77
CA LEU A 379 67.42 40.32 -6.13
C LEU A 379 66.54 39.30 -6.90
N ALA A 380 65.48 39.65 -7.64
CA ALA A 380 64.86 40.94 -7.96
C ALA A 380 63.43 40.70 -8.49
N ILE A 381 62.65 41.78 -8.41
CA ILE A 381 61.35 42.06 -9.02
C ILE A 381 61.44 42.04 -10.56
N ARG A 382 60.43 41.49 -11.27
CA ARG A 382 59.70 42.19 -12.35
C ARG A 382 58.50 41.42 -12.90
N LYS A 383 57.36 42.14 -12.83
CA LYS A 383 56.17 42.21 -13.70
C LYS A 383 55.33 40.96 -13.92
#